data_AF-A0A287D2I7-F1
#
_entry.id   AF-A0A287D2I7-F1
#
_cell.length_a   1.000
_cell.length_b   1.000
_cell.length_c   1.000
_cell.angle_alpha   90.00
_cell.angle_beta   90.00
_cell.angle_gamma   90.00
#
_symmetry.space_group_name_H-M   'P 1'
#
loop_
_entity.id
_entity.type
_entity.pdbx_description
1 polymer ?
#
loop_
_entity_poly.entity_id
_entity_poly.type
_entity_poly.pdbx_seq_one_letter_code
_entity_poly.pdbx_strand_id
1 'polypeptide(L)'
;MSLVIPEKFQHILRVLNTNIDGRYAHVVLRKADIDLTNRARELTEDEVEGVITILQNPRQYKIPDWFLNRQKDVKDGKQSQVLANGLDNKLREDLE
;
A
#
# COMPACT_ATOMS: atom_id res chain seq x y z
N MET A 1 -15.78 17.44 -0.90
CA MET A 1 -16.25 17.22 -2.29
C MET A 1 -16.08 18.52 -3.06
N SER A 2 -15.17 18.54 -4.04
CA SER A 2 -14.93 19.67 -4.93
C SER A 2 -15.99 19.69 -6.04
N LEU A 3 -16.58 20.86 -6.29
CA LEU A 3 -17.53 21.13 -7.38
C LEU A 3 -16.83 21.40 -8.72
N VAL A 4 -15.51 21.60 -8.70
CA VAL A 4 -14.69 21.92 -9.87
C VAL A 4 -13.86 20.69 -10.22
N ILE A 5 -14.02 20.20 -11.45
CA ILE A 5 -13.25 19.07 -11.97
C ILE A 5 -11.86 19.58 -12.37
N PRO A 6 -10.76 19.03 -11.84
CA PRO A 6 -9.42 19.42 -12.24
C PRO A 6 -9.13 19.01 -13.70
N GLU A 7 -8.41 19.85 -14.46
CA GLU A 7 -8.09 19.63 -15.88
C GLU A 7 -7.23 18.37 -16.12
N LYS A 8 -6.34 18.02 -15.18
CA LYS A 8 -5.57 16.77 -15.20
C LYS A 8 -6.30 15.72 -14.37
N PHE A 9 -7.21 15.00 -15.01
CA PHE A 9 -8.00 13.95 -14.38
C PHE A 9 -7.47 12.57 -14.74
N GLN A 10 -6.92 11.84 -13.77
CA GLN A 10 -6.53 10.46 -14.00
C GLN A 10 -7.72 9.54 -13.75
N HIS A 11 -8.25 8.94 -14.82
CA HIS A 11 -9.43 8.09 -14.75
C HIS A 11 -9.18 6.76 -14.02
N ILE A 12 -7.98 6.21 -14.20
CA ILE A 12 -7.54 4.94 -13.61
C ILE A 12 -6.13 5.14 -13.07
N LEU A 13 -5.96 4.96 -11.76
CA LEU A 13 -4.67 4.88 -11.11
C LEU A 13 -4.26 3.41 -11.01
N ARG A 14 -3.11 3.05 -11.59
CA ARG A 14 -2.54 1.70 -11.46
C ARG A 14 -1.42 1.75 -10.43
N VAL A 15 -1.62 1.06 -9.31
CA VAL A 15 -0.61 0.96 -8.24
C VAL A 15 -0.24 -0.50 -8.03
N LEU A 16 1.03 -0.83 -8.32
CA LEU A 16 1.72 -2.08 -7.94
C LEU A 16 0.99 -3.43 -8.19
N ASN A 17 0.12 -3.56 -9.20
CA ASN A 17 -0.64 -4.81 -9.46
C ASN A 17 -1.29 -5.39 -8.17
N THR A 18 -1.77 -4.52 -7.27
CA THR A 18 -1.98 -4.87 -5.86
C THR A 18 -3.37 -5.42 -5.53
N ASN A 19 -3.37 -6.41 -4.63
CA ASN A 19 -4.50 -6.78 -3.78
C ASN A 19 -4.18 -6.28 -2.35
N ILE A 20 -4.77 -5.14 -1.96
CA ILE A 20 -4.61 -4.56 -0.62
C ILE A 20 -5.96 -4.57 0.09
N ASP A 21 -5.98 -5.02 1.35
CA ASP A 21 -7.17 -4.95 2.20
C ASP A 21 -7.52 -3.50 2.56
N GLY A 22 -8.82 -3.21 2.67
CA GLY A 22 -9.31 -1.87 3.01
C GLY A 22 -8.77 -1.32 4.32
N ARG A 23 -8.50 -2.18 5.32
CA ARG A 23 -7.91 -1.74 6.60
C ARG A 23 -6.45 -1.34 6.45
N TYR A 24 -5.69 -2.09 5.65
CA TYR A 24 -4.29 -1.75 5.38
C TYR A 24 -4.19 -0.44 4.59
N ALA A 25 -5.04 -0.26 3.57
CA ALA A 25 -5.12 0.98 2.82
C ALA A 25 -5.44 2.19 3.73
N HIS A 26 -6.39 2.05 4.64
CA HIS A 26 -6.75 3.12 5.57
C HIS A 26 -5.58 3.52 6.50
N VAL A 27 -4.82 2.55 7.02
CA VAL A 27 -3.64 2.84 7.85
C VAL A 27 -2.56 3.55 7.05
N VAL A 28 -2.29 3.09 5.83
CA VAL A 28 -1.27 3.69 4.94
C VAL A 28 -1.63 5.13 4.58
N LEU A 29 -2.89 5.41 4.23
CA LEU A 29 -3.35 6.77 3.93
C LEU A 29 -3.21 7.70 5.15
N ARG A 30 -3.52 7.19 6.35
CA ARG A 30 -3.30 7.93 7.61
C ARG A 30 -1.83 8.18 7.93
N LYS A 31 -0.91 7.35 7.43
CA LYS A 31 0.53 7.54 7.57
C LYS A 31 1.12 8.43 6.48
N ALA A 32 0.47 8.51 5.33
CA ALA A 32 0.82 9.41 4.24
C ALA A 32 0.28 10.84 4.44
N ASP A 33 -0.43 11.10 5.55
CA ASP A 33 -1.11 12.37 5.83
C ASP A 33 -2.08 12.84 4.72
N ILE A 34 -2.68 11.88 4.01
CA ILE A 34 -3.67 12.13 2.96
C ILE A 34 -5.06 12.16 3.56
N ASP A 35 -5.87 13.15 3.18
CA ASP A 35 -7.27 13.20 3.61
C ASP A 35 -8.12 12.12 2.92
N LEU A 36 -8.94 11.44 3.70
CA LEU A 36 -9.83 10.36 3.25
C LEU A 36 -11.07 10.89 2.53
N THR A 37 -11.38 12.18 2.66
CA THR A 37 -12.53 12.78 1.96
C THR A 37 -12.23 13.03 0.48
N ASN A 38 -10.96 13.09 0.12
CA ASN A 38 -10.50 13.30 -1.25
C ASN A 38 -10.69 12.02 -2.07
N ARG A 39 -11.11 12.19 -3.33
CA ARG A 39 -11.22 11.05 -4.24
C ARG A 39 -9.84 10.62 -4.72
N ALA A 40 -9.68 9.33 -4.96
CA ALA A 40 -8.44 8.73 -5.47
C ALA A 40 -7.90 9.35 -6.78
N ARG A 41 -8.71 10.17 -7.46
CA ARG A 41 -8.40 10.82 -8.74
C ARG A 41 -7.93 12.28 -8.59
N GLU A 42 -8.00 12.81 -7.38
CA GLU A 42 -7.57 14.17 -7.03
C GLU A 42 -6.18 14.17 -6.36
N LEU A 43 -5.58 12.98 -6.17
CA LEU A 43 -4.23 12.81 -5.63
C LEU A 43 -3.18 13.30 -6.63
N THR A 44 -2.14 13.94 -6.12
CA THR A 44 -0.96 14.30 -6.90
C THR A 44 -0.04 13.08 -7.09
N GLU A 45 0.84 13.14 -8.09
CA GLU A 45 1.81 12.07 -8.34
C GLU A 45 2.76 11.86 -7.16
N ASP A 46 3.15 12.95 -6.47
CA ASP A 46 3.98 12.92 -5.28
C ASP A 46 3.28 12.20 -4.10
N GLU A 47 1.98 12.44 -3.91
CA GLU A 47 1.19 11.73 -2.88
C GLU A 47 1.07 10.24 -3.19
N VAL A 48 0.91 9.89 -4.48
CA VAL A 48 0.87 8.49 -4.93
C VAL A 48 2.22 7.80 -4.69
N GLU A 49 3.34 8.46 -4.98
CA GLU A 49 4.67 7.93 -4.69
C GLU A 49 4.89 7.78 -3.19
N GLY A 50 4.45 8.75 -2.39
CA GLY A 50 4.43 8.65 -0.93
C GLY A 50 3.71 7.39 -0.43
N VAL A 51 2.51 7.12 -0.94
CA VAL A 51 1.77 5.89 -0.64
C VAL A 51 2.53 4.64 -1.06
N ILE A 52 3.14 4.63 -2.25
CA ILE A 52 3.94 3.49 -2.74
C ILE A 52 5.12 3.20 -1.82
N THR A 53 5.83 4.22 -1.34
CA THR A 53 6.98 4.01 -0.44
C THR A 53 6.54 3.46 0.92
N ILE A 54 5.41 3.91 1.45
CA ILE A 54 4.84 3.39 2.71
C ILE A 54 4.36 1.94 2.54
N LEU A 55 3.76 1.62 1.39
CA LEU A 55 3.33 0.26 1.05
C LEU A 55 4.52 -0.71 1.00
N GLN A 56 5.64 -0.30 0.40
CA GLN A 56 6.84 -1.13 0.29
C GLN A 56 7.60 -1.24 1.61
N ASN A 57 7.63 -0.19 2.43
CA ASN A 57 8.43 -0.12 3.65
C ASN A 57 7.59 0.22 4.90
N PRO A 58 6.59 -0.59 5.28
CA PRO A 58 5.65 -0.24 6.35
C PRO A 58 6.30 -0.07 7.73
N ARG A 59 7.42 -0.75 7.98
CA ARG A 59 8.13 -0.71 9.27
C ARG A 59 8.79 0.64 9.54
N GLN A 60 9.26 1.33 8.50
CA GLN A 60 9.88 2.65 8.63
C GLN A 60 8.84 3.70 9.06
N TYR A 61 7.58 3.51 8.67
CA TYR A 61 6.46 4.40 8.98
C TYR A 61 5.69 4.02 10.25
N LYS A 62 6.33 3.25 11.14
CA LYS A 62 5.79 2.85 12.46
C LYS A 62 4.48 2.07 12.38
N ILE A 63 4.30 1.23 11.35
CA ILE A 63 3.21 0.25 11.31
C ILE A 63 3.64 -0.95 12.18
N PRO A 64 2.80 -1.40 13.14
CA PRO A 64 3.15 -2.50 14.01
C PRO A 64 3.38 -3.82 13.26
N ASP A 65 4.36 -4.60 13.73
CA ASP A 65 4.73 -5.85 13.07
C ASP A 65 3.60 -6.91 13.07
N TRP A 66 2.71 -6.89 14.07
CA TRP A 66 1.53 -7.78 14.14
C TRP A 66 0.49 -7.48 13.06
N PHE A 67 0.57 -6.33 12.40
CA PHE A 67 -0.36 -5.92 11.34
C PHE A 67 0.10 -6.38 9.94
N LEU A 68 1.34 -6.84 9.82
CA LEU A 68 1.93 -7.28 8.55
C LEU A 68 1.45 -8.68 8.17
N ASN A 69 1.31 -8.94 6.86
CA ASN A 69 0.80 -10.20 6.34
C ASN A 69 1.81 -11.37 6.42
N ARG A 70 3.12 -11.09 6.38
CA ARG A 70 4.17 -12.11 6.53
C ARG A 70 4.97 -11.84 7.79
N GLN A 71 4.65 -12.57 8.85
CA GLN A 71 5.33 -12.44 10.13
C GLN A 71 6.30 -13.60 10.33
N LYS A 72 7.54 -13.28 10.75
CA LYS A 72 8.61 -14.26 11.05
C LYS A 72 8.78 -15.27 9.92
N ASP A 73 9.23 -14.78 8.76
CA ASP A 73 9.44 -15.66 7.60
C ASP A 73 10.41 -16.80 7.95
N VAL A 74 10.16 -18.02 7.47
CA VAL A 74 10.91 -19.23 7.86
C VAL A 74 12.38 -19.15 7.42
N LYS A 75 12.65 -18.45 6.31
CA LYS A 75 14.00 -18.28 5.75
C LYS A 75 14.76 -17.12 6.38
N ASP A 76 14.14 -15.93 6.37
CA ASP A 76 14.82 -14.68 6.74
C ASP A 76 14.57 -14.24 8.19
N GLY A 77 13.58 -14.81 8.88
CA GLY A 77 13.12 -14.38 10.20
C GLY A 77 12.49 -12.98 10.24
N LYS A 78 12.50 -12.26 9.12
CA LYS A 78 12.00 -10.90 8.99
C LYS A 78 10.47 -10.88 8.90
N GLN A 79 9.90 -9.77 9.34
CA GLN A 79 8.49 -9.45 9.17
C GLN A 79 8.38 -8.44 8.03
N SER A 80 7.51 -8.70 7.06
CA SER A 80 7.34 -7.87 5.87
C SER A 80 5.88 -7.85 5.43
N GLN A 81 5.50 -6.75 4.75
CA GLN A 81 4.30 -6.76 3.94
C GLN A 81 4.69 -7.20 2.53
N VAL A 82 4.22 -8.36 2.12
CA VAL A 82 4.44 -8.87 0.76
C VAL A 82 3.27 -8.43 -0.13
N LEU A 83 3.57 -7.93 -1.32
CA LEU A 83 2.59 -7.37 -2.25
C LEU A 83 2.59 -8.12 -3.59
N ALA A 84 1.39 -8.22 -4.19
CA ALA A 84 1.17 -8.72 -5.55
C ALA A 84 1.91 -10.04 -5.84
N ASN A 85 2.69 -10.10 -6.92
CA ASN A 85 3.44 -11.27 -7.35
C ASN A 85 4.40 -11.82 -6.28
N GLY A 86 4.88 -10.98 -5.37
CA GLY A 86 5.73 -11.44 -4.27
C GLY A 86 4.99 -12.39 -3.34
N LEU A 87 3.67 -12.21 -3.17
CA LEU A 87 2.85 -13.03 -2.31
C LEU A 87 2.66 -14.43 -2.91
N ASP A 88 2.38 -14.49 -4.21
CA ASP A 88 2.24 -15.75 -4.94
C ASP A 88 3.53 -16.56 -4.95
N ASN A 89 4.68 -15.88 -5.13
CA ASN A 89 5.99 -16.54 -5.07
C ASN A 89 6.28 -17.08 -3.67
N LYS A 90 6.01 -16.31 -2.61
CA LYS A 90 6.22 -16.77 -1.24
C LYS A 90 5.30 -17.92 -0.87
N LEU A 91 4.04 -17.91 -1.33
CA LEU A 91 3.13 -19.02 -1.15
C LEU A 91 3.64 -20.29 -1.86
N ARG A 92 4.18 -20.15 -3.08
CA ARG A 92 4.80 -21.29 -3.79
C ARG A 92 6.01 -21.83 -3.04
N GLU A 93 6.92 -20.96 -2.58
CA GLU A 93 8.12 -21.36 -1.82
C GLU A 93 7.81 -22.06 -0.49
N ASP A 94 6.63 -21.85 0.10
CA ASP A 94 6.22 -22.54 1.33
C ASP A 94 5.61 -23.92 1.07
N LEU A 95 5.05 -24.12 -0.12
CA LEU A 95 4.41 -25.37 -0.52
C LEU A 95 5.41 -26.36 -1.13
N GLU A 96 6.56 -25.87 -1.59
CA GLU A 96 7.72 -26.65 -2.02
C GLU A 96 8.60 -27.06 -0.83
#